data_AF-A0A329R483-F1
#
_entry.id   AF-A0A329R483-F1
#
_cell.length_a   1.000
_cell.length_b   1.000
_cell.length_c   1.000
_cell.angle_alpha   90.00
_cell.angle_beta   90.00
_cell.angle_gamma   90.00
#
_symmetry.space_group_name_H-M   'P 1'
#
loop_
_entity.id
_entity.type
_entity.pdbx_description
1 polymer ?
#
loop_
_entity_poly.entity_id
_entity_poly.type
_entity_poly.pdbx_seq_one_letter_code
_entity_poly.pdbx_strand_id
1 'polypeptide(L)'
;MGMVIMTNPGSFELKKTAEWISYKNGTSEGNTFEVNDYADLTMRNIIKLIKLSFEGHSEPSGILRIYNLSNIRQPLGSKAEIYHYRAKQAISNEALTLLEDPITHSQKSFLEECNKSRFVIMGFVDKVFEEKMRRVMNWSEYIKERRVCAIDDKGRYSHPRRWITEPLLMGKAVESLRAVLQV
;
A
#
# COMPACT_ATOMS: atom_id res chain seq x y z
N MET A 1 -2.00 3.98 14.15
CA MET A 1 -0.53 3.91 14.29
C MET A 1 0.14 4.59 13.11
N GLY A 2 0.09 3.98 11.92
CA GLY A 2 0.65 4.57 10.70
C GLY A 2 -0.21 4.24 9.48
N MET A 3 0.31 4.51 8.30
CA MET A 3 -0.31 4.13 7.05
C MET A 3 0.70 3.58 6.05
N VAL A 4 0.20 2.84 5.07
CA VAL A 4 0.95 2.34 3.91
C VAL A 4 0.25 2.82 2.65
N ILE A 5 1.01 3.38 1.73
CA ILE A 5 0.57 3.78 0.40
C ILE A 5 1.42 3.01 -0.61
N MET A 6 0.77 2.14 -1.39
CA MET A 6 1.48 1.30 -2.35
C MET A 6 0.70 1.12 -3.64
N THR A 7 1.38 0.69 -4.69
CA THR A 7 0.67 0.10 -5.84
C THR A 7 0.20 -1.28 -5.43
N ASN A 8 -1.03 -1.66 -5.74
CA ASN A 8 -1.56 -2.98 -5.42
C ASN A 8 -0.66 -4.08 -6.06
N PRO A 9 0.07 -4.90 -5.28
CA PRO A 9 1.03 -5.86 -5.81
C PRO A 9 0.42 -7.19 -6.28
N GLY A 10 -0.89 -7.34 -6.12
CA GLY A 10 -1.60 -8.59 -6.31
C GLY A 10 -2.75 -8.68 -5.31
N SER A 11 -3.65 -9.63 -5.53
CA SER A 11 -4.77 -9.88 -4.62
C SER A 11 -4.31 -10.09 -3.20
N PHE A 12 -4.72 -9.19 -2.32
CA PHE A 12 -5.00 -9.56 -0.94
C PHE A 12 -5.96 -10.76 -0.99
N GLU A 13 -5.59 -11.86 -0.32
CA GLU A 13 -6.42 -13.06 -0.25
C GLU A 13 -6.43 -13.54 1.20
N LEU A 14 -7.62 -13.72 1.75
CA LEU A 14 -7.82 -14.40 3.02
C LEU A 14 -7.97 -15.89 2.73
N LYS A 15 -6.89 -16.64 2.96
CA LYS A 15 -6.77 -18.03 2.49
C LYS A 15 -7.59 -19.02 3.30
N LYS A 16 -7.91 -18.69 4.56
CA LYS A 16 -8.60 -19.60 5.49
C LYS A 16 -10.02 -19.15 5.80
N THR A 17 -10.51 -18.15 5.07
CA THR A 17 -11.78 -17.52 5.35
C THR A 17 -12.78 -17.82 4.24
N ALA A 18 -13.76 -18.67 4.52
CA ALA A 18 -14.73 -19.11 3.51
C ALA A 18 -15.54 -17.95 2.90
N GLU A 19 -15.93 -16.98 3.74
CA GLU A 19 -16.74 -15.82 3.36
C GLU A 19 -15.99 -14.82 2.47
N TRP A 20 -14.66 -14.92 2.39
CA TRP A 20 -13.83 -14.03 1.58
C TRP A 20 -14.19 -14.06 0.09
N ILE A 21 -14.50 -15.26 -0.43
CA ILE A 21 -14.88 -15.42 -1.84
C ILE A 21 -16.17 -14.65 -2.12
N SER A 22 -17.17 -14.81 -1.26
CA SER A 22 -18.47 -14.15 -1.40
C SER A 22 -18.33 -12.63 -1.29
N TYR A 23 -17.53 -12.15 -0.33
CA TYR A 23 -17.24 -10.72 -0.16
C TYR A 23 -16.54 -10.12 -1.38
N LYS A 24 -15.48 -10.75 -1.85
CA LYS A 24 -14.72 -10.33 -3.03
C LYS A 24 -15.54 -10.31 -4.32
N ASN A 25 -16.53 -11.21 -4.43
CA ASN A 25 -17.44 -11.26 -5.57
C ASN A 25 -18.62 -10.27 -5.44
N GLY A 26 -18.70 -9.49 -4.36
CA GLY A 26 -19.82 -8.57 -4.12
C GLY A 26 -21.15 -9.28 -3.84
N THR A 27 -21.08 -10.53 -3.39
CA THR A 27 -22.25 -11.38 -3.09
C THR A 27 -22.52 -11.53 -1.59
N SER A 28 -21.69 -10.92 -0.74
CA SER A 28 -21.92 -10.85 0.70
C SER A 28 -23.02 -9.85 1.05
N GLU A 29 -23.72 -10.08 2.16
CA GLU A 29 -24.75 -9.16 2.68
C GLU A 29 -24.19 -7.84 3.19
N GLY A 30 -22.91 -7.83 3.60
CA GLY A 30 -22.24 -6.66 4.18
C GLY A 30 -21.19 -6.03 3.26
N ASN A 31 -20.96 -4.73 3.47
CA ASN A 31 -19.89 -3.95 2.85
C ASN A 31 -18.59 -3.96 3.68
N THR A 32 -18.65 -4.47 4.91
CA THR A 32 -17.53 -4.61 5.83
C THR A 32 -17.38 -6.07 6.23
N PHE A 33 -16.13 -6.50 6.38
CA PHE A 33 -15.77 -7.88 6.66
C PHE A 33 -14.66 -7.93 7.70
N GLU A 34 -14.88 -8.63 8.82
CA GLU A 34 -13.93 -8.71 9.94
C GLU A 34 -13.61 -10.18 10.26
N VAL A 35 -12.34 -10.56 10.14
CA VAL A 35 -11.89 -11.94 10.45
C VAL A 35 -10.45 -11.99 10.95
N ASN A 36 -10.11 -13.12 11.58
CA ASN A 36 -8.74 -13.50 11.91
C ASN A 36 -8.20 -14.46 10.84
N ASP A 37 -7.27 -13.99 10.01
CA ASP A 37 -6.59 -14.81 8.99
C ASP A 37 -5.11 -14.42 8.87
N TYR A 38 -4.38 -15.15 8.04
CA TYR A 38 -2.98 -14.90 7.75
C TYR A 38 -2.82 -13.80 6.71
N ALA A 39 -2.02 -12.80 7.07
CA ALA A 39 -1.49 -11.80 6.16
C ALA A 39 -0.88 -12.43 4.89
N ASP A 40 -1.10 -11.81 3.74
CA ASP A 40 -0.41 -12.14 2.49
C ASP A 40 1.09 -11.80 2.57
N LEU A 41 1.85 -12.10 1.51
CA LEU A 41 3.29 -11.87 1.49
C LEU A 41 3.68 -10.39 1.68
N THR A 42 2.95 -9.47 1.06
CA THR A 42 3.23 -8.04 1.17
C THR A 42 2.99 -7.56 2.59
N MET A 43 1.86 -7.96 3.17
CA MET A 43 1.48 -7.63 4.54
C MET A 43 2.46 -8.20 5.55
N ARG A 44 2.92 -9.45 5.37
CA ARG A 44 3.97 -10.06 6.19
C ARG A 44 5.26 -9.24 6.16
N ASN A 45 5.65 -8.70 5.00
CA ASN A 45 6.87 -7.89 4.89
C ASN A 45 6.72 -6.53 5.60
N ILE A 46 5.53 -5.91 5.53
CA ILE A 46 5.23 -4.68 6.28
C ILE A 46 5.25 -4.93 7.79
N ILE A 47 4.61 -6.01 8.24
CA ILE A 47 4.62 -6.42 9.65
C ILE A 47 6.06 -6.70 10.11
N LYS A 48 6.84 -7.42 9.30
CA LYS A 48 8.25 -7.71 9.59
C LYS A 48 9.07 -6.42 9.71
N LEU A 49 8.93 -5.50 8.75
CA LEU A 49 9.56 -4.18 8.81
C LEU A 49 9.26 -3.50 10.15
N ILE A 50 7.98 -3.38 10.51
CA ILE A 50 7.56 -2.71 11.74
C ILE A 50 8.18 -3.40 12.97
N LYS A 51 8.12 -4.73 13.06
CA LYS A 51 8.72 -5.46 14.19
C LYS A 51 10.23 -5.24 14.30
N LEU A 52 10.94 -5.32 13.17
CA LEU A 52 12.39 -5.08 13.13
C LEU A 52 12.75 -3.65 13.58
N SER A 53 11.95 -2.65 13.18
CA SER A 53 12.17 -1.26 13.60
C SER A 53 11.98 -1.02 15.10
N PHE A 54 11.29 -1.90 15.83
CA PHE A 54 11.10 -1.83 17.27
C PHE A 54 11.95 -2.86 18.05
N GLU A 55 12.90 -3.55 17.41
CA GLU A 55 13.82 -4.45 18.13
C GLU A 55 14.57 -3.69 19.23
N GLY A 56 14.56 -4.24 20.46
CA GLY A 56 15.12 -3.56 21.64
C GLY A 56 14.15 -2.62 22.36
N HIS A 57 12.93 -2.45 21.85
CA HIS A 57 11.86 -1.64 22.44
C HIS A 57 10.58 -2.46 22.68
N SER A 58 9.57 -1.84 23.30
CA SER A 58 8.25 -2.43 23.49
C SER A 58 7.60 -2.78 22.14
N GLU A 59 6.93 -3.93 22.07
CA GLU A 59 6.25 -4.35 20.83
C GLU A 59 5.18 -3.33 20.42
N PRO A 60 5.17 -2.87 19.15
CA PRO A 60 4.23 -1.85 18.71
C PRO A 60 2.81 -2.43 18.64
N SER A 61 1.83 -1.67 19.13
CA SER A 61 0.41 -1.99 19.01
C SER A 61 -0.38 -0.84 18.35
N GLY A 62 -1.36 -1.20 17.52
CA GLY A 62 -2.29 -0.26 16.91
C GLY A 62 -2.67 -0.59 15.46
N ILE A 63 -3.45 0.29 14.86
CA ILE A 63 -4.02 0.10 13.51
C ILE A 63 -3.08 0.68 12.45
N LEU A 64 -2.82 -0.10 11.39
CA LEU A 64 -2.13 0.34 10.18
C LEU A 64 -3.16 0.47 9.04
N ARG A 65 -3.31 1.67 8.47
CA ARG A 65 -4.22 1.89 7.33
C ARG A 65 -3.50 1.61 6.02
N ILE A 66 -4.16 0.95 5.07
CA ILE A 66 -3.52 0.52 3.82
C ILE A 66 -4.29 1.08 2.65
N TYR A 67 -3.59 1.84 1.82
CA TYR A 67 -4.13 2.52 0.66
C TYR A 67 -3.41 2.04 -0.60
N ASN A 68 -4.19 1.78 -1.65
CA ASN A 68 -3.66 1.35 -2.93
C ASN A 68 -3.79 2.48 -3.96
N LEU A 69 -2.75 2.72 -4.78
CA LEU A 69 -2.84 3.70 -5.88
C LEU A 69 -3.88 3.33 -6.95
N SER A 70 -4.33 2.07 -6.95
CA SER A 70 -5.45 1.61 -7.73
C SER A 70 -6.12 0.39 -7.08
N ASN A 71 -7.44 0.38 -7.10
CA ASN A 71 -8.28 -0.70 -6.58
C ASN A 71 -8.46 -1.84 -7.58
N ILE A 72 -8.01 -1.67 -8.83
CA ILE A 72 -8.17 -2.72 -9.84
C ILE A 72 -7.06 -3.76 -9.70
N ARG A 73 -7.47 -5.00 -9.42
CA ARG A 73 -6.61 -6.17 -9.47
C ARG A 73 -6.26 -6.52 -10.92
N GLN A 74 -4.97 -6.65 -11.21
CA GLN A 74 -4.48 -7.16 -12.49
C GLN A 74 -4.73 -8.69 -12.57
N PRO A 75 -5.36 -9.21 -13.64
CA PRO A 75 -5.39 -10.65 -13.90
C PRO A 75 -4.01 -11.17 -14.31
N LEU A 76 -3.71 -12.43 -13.97
CA LEU A 76 -2.46 -13.10 -14.33
C LEU A 76 -2.18 -12.95 -15.84
N GLY A 77 -0.96 -12.49 -16.19
CA GLY A 77 -0.49 -12.39 -17.58
C GLY A 77 -0.85 -11.12 -18.36
N SER A 78 -1.68 -10.21 -17.84
CA SER A 78 -2.04 -8.94 -18.53
C SER A 78 -1.29 -7.74 -17.97
N LYS A 79 -0.79 -6.78 -18.77
CA LYS A 79 -0.19 -5.54 -18.21
C LYS A 79 -1.25 -4.74 -17.41
N ALA A 80 -0.91 -4.35 -16.17
CA ALA A 80 -1.84 -3.65 -15.25
C ALA A 80 -2.47 -2.41 -15.89
N GLU A 81 -1.68 -1.60 -16.60
CA GLU A 81 -2.13 -0.36 -17.22
C GLU A 81 -3.14 -0.60 -18.35
N ILE A 82 -2.93 -1.62 -19.18
CA ILE A 82 -3.85 -2.00 -20.26
C ILE A 82 -5.18 -2.47 -19.67
N TYR A 83 -5.12 -3.31 -18.63
CA TYR A 83 -6.32 -3.79 -17.97
C TYR A 83 -7.08 -2.66 -17.27
N HIS A 84 -6.38 -1.74 -16.60
CA HIS A 84 -7.01 -0.61 -15.93
C HIS A 84 -7.58 0.38 -16.94
N TYR A 85 -6.90 0.62 -18.06
CA TYR A 85 -7.44 1.43 -19.15
C TYR A 85 -8.74 0.83 -19.72
N ARG A 86 -8.75 -0.49 -19.97
CA ARG A 86 -9.96 -1.21 -20.39
C ARG A 86 -11.06 -1.15 -19.34
N ALA A 87 -10.72 -1.31 -18.06
CA ALA A 87 -11.68 -1.18 -16.96
C ALA A 87 -12.27 0.24 -16.90
N LYS A 88 -11.45 1.29 -17.09
CA LYS A 88 -11.91 2.68 -17.18
C LYS A 88 -12.83 2.92 -18.36
N GLN A 89 -12.59 2.28 -19.51
CA GLN A 89 -13.49 2.37 -20.68
C GLN A 89 -14.80 1.60 -20.48
N ALA A 90 -14.80 0.55 -19.66
CA ALA A 90 -15.96 -0.32 -19.44
C ALA A 90 -16.94 0.19 -18.38
N ILE A 91 -16.57 1.23 -17.61
CA ILE A 91 -17.41 1.78 -16.55
C ILE A 91 -17.83 3.22 -16.85
N SER A 92 -18.97 3.65 -16.30
CA SER A 92 -19.43 5.03 -16.42
C SER A 92 -18.47 6.00 -15.74
N ASN A 93 -18.42 7.26 -16.22
CA ASN A 93 -17.56 8.29 -15.66
C ASN A 93 -17.76 8.51 -14.15
N GLU A 94 -18.98 8.32 -13.65
CA GLU A 94 -19.32 8.42 -12.23
C GLU A 94 -18.64 7.31 -11.39
N ALA A 95 -18.49 6.11 -11.95
CA ALA A 95 -17.87 4.96 -11.30
C ALA A 95 -16.33 4.96 -11.37
N LEU A 96 -15.70 5.84 -12.16
CA LEU A 96 -14.23 5.96 -12.25
C LEU A 96 -13.57 6.22 -10.90
N THR A 97 -14.26 6.94 -10.02
CA THR A 97 -13.82 7.25 -8.66
C THR A 97 -13.74 6.01 -7.76
N LEU A 98 -14.44 4.92 -8.09
CA LEU A 98 -14.40 3.67 -7.33
C LEU A 98 -13.14 2.84 -7.63
N LEU A 99 -12.50 3.10 -8.77
CA LEU A 99 -11.27 2.40 -9.19
C LEU A 99 -10.02 2.92 -8.49
N GLU A 100 -10.12 4.08 -7.85
CA GLU A 100 -9.02 4.79 -7.24
C GLU A 100 -9.31 4.97 -5.75
N ASP A 101 -8.26 4.92 -4.94
CA ASP A 101 -8.44 5.21 -3.53
C ASP A 101 -8.62 6.73 -3.34
N PRO A 102 -9.66 7.20 -2.62
CA PRO A 102 -9.96 8.63 -2.48
C PRO A 102 -8.78 9.50 -2.05
N ILE A 103 -7.82 8.92 -1.32
CA ILE A 103 -6.61 9.63 -0.88
C ILE A 103 -5.74 10.11 -2.05
N THR A 104 -5.92 9.55 -3.25
CA THR A 104 -5.12 9.85 -4.45
C THR A 104 -5.76 10.91 -5.35
N HIS A 105 -7.00 11.32 -5.06
CA HIS A 105 -7.75 12.26 -5.91
C HIS A 105 -7.17 13.67 -5.91
N SER A 106 -6.64 14.14 -4.79
CA SER A 106 -6.06 15.48 -4.67
C SER A 106 -4.94 15.53 -3.62
N GLN A 107 -4.05 16.52 -3.73
CA GLN A 107 -3.03 16.77 -2.73
C GLN A 107 -3.64 17.05 -1.35
N LYS A 108 -4.77 17.77 -1.31
CA LYS A 108 -5.48 18.08 -0.06
C LYS A 108 -5.93 16.79 0.64
N SER A 109 -6.64 15.93 -0.06
CA SER A 109 -7.12 14.64 0.47
C SER A 109 -5.97 13.73 0.90
N PHE A 110 -4.88 13.71 0.11
CA PHE A 110 -3.66 12.98 0.46
C PHE A 110 -3.06 13.45 1.79
N LEU A 111 -2.87 14.76 1.96
CA LEU A 111 -2.26 15.33 3.16
C LEU A 111 -3.18 15.20 4.39
N GLU A 112 -4.48 15.41 4.22
CA GLU A 112 -5.48 15.21 5.28
C GLU A 112 -5.43 13.78 5.82
N GLU A 113 -5.31 12.77 4.95
CA GLU A 113 -5.17 11.39 5.41
C GLU A 113 -3.80 11.11 6.04
N CYS A 114 -2.73 11.62 5.43
CA CYS A 114 -1.38 11.46 5.97
C CYS A 114 -1.21 12.07 7.37
N ASN A 115 -1.93 13.15 7.66
CA ASN A 115 -1.89 13.80 8.97
C ASN A 115 -2.55 12.98 10.09
N LYS A 116 -3.31 11.93 9.77
CA LYS A 116 -3.91 10.99 10.75
C LYS A 116 -2.95 9.89 11.19
N SER A 117 -1.70 9.92 10.72
CA SER A 117 -0.72 8.84 10.87
C SER A 117 0.62 9.39 11.38
N ARG A 118 1.27 8.64 12.29
CA ARG A 118 2.59 9.01 12.82
C ARG A 118 3.71 8.83 11.78
N PHE A 119 3.56 7.83 10.91
CA PHE A 119 4.47 7.54 9.81
C PHE A 119 3.67 7.09 8.59
N VAL A 120 4.27 7.26 7.40
CA VAL A 120 3.67 6.92 6.10
C VAL A 120 4.67 6.07 5.31
N ILE A 121 4.42 4.77 5.22
CA ILE A 121 5.23 3.85 4.40
C ILE A 121 4.81 3.99 2.94
N MET A 122 5.77 4.17 2.05
CA MET A 122 5.52 4.29 0.60
C MET A 122 6.38 3.32 -0.19
N GLY A 123 5.76 2.56 -1.10
CA GLY A 123 6.49 1.62 -1.96
C GLY A 123 5.67 1.19 -3.17
N PHE A 124 6.30 1.21 -4.35
CA PHE A 124 5.60 1.09 -5.62
C PHE A 124 6.25 0.05 -6.53
N VAL A 125 5.41 -0.66 -7.28
CA VAL A 125 5.81 -1.56 -8.36
C VAL A 125 6.29 -0.70 -9.52
N ASP A 126 7.43 -1.07 -10.08
CA ASP A 126 8.03 -0.37 -11.21
C ASP A 126 7.11 -0.36 -12.43
N LYS A 127 7.02 0.78 -13.11
CA LYS A 127 6.23 0.98 -14.35
C LYS A 127 4.73 0.66 -14.21
N VAL A 128 4.17 0.93 -13.03
CA VAL A 128 2.75 0.73 -12.75
C VAL A 128 2.16 2.03 -12.20
N PHE A 129 1.24 2.65 -12.95
CA PHE A 129 0.63 3.95 -12.63
C PHE A 129 1.66 5.07 -12.48
N GLU A 130 2.64 5.17 -13.39
CA GLU A 130 3.78 6.08 -13.25
C GLU A 130 3.38 7.53 -12.99
N GLU A 131 2.35 8.04 -13.66
CA GLU A 131 1.87 9.41 -13.46
C GLU A 131 1.29 9.62 -12.04
N LYS A 132 0.44 8.70 -11.59
CA LYS A 132 -0.14 8.76 -10.23
C LYS A 132 0.93 8.59 -9.16
N MET A 133 1.83 7.63 -9.36
CA MET A 133 2.98 7.40 -8.49
C MET A 133 3.81 8.67 -8.37
N ARG A 134 4.15 9.31 -9.50
CA ARG A 134 4.91 10.57 -9.50
C ARG A 134 4.17 11.70 -8.78
N ARG A 135 2.87 11.85 -9.00
CA ARG A 135 2.03 12.81 -8.26
C ARG A 135 2.09 12.59 -6.75
N VAL A 136 1.85 11.35 -6.32
CA VAL A 136 1.83 10.99 -4.90
C VAL A 136 3.22 11.11 -4.27
N MET A 137 4.29 10.77 -5.00
CA MET A 137 5.67 11.02 -4.57
C MET A 137 5.94 12.51 -4.39
N ASN A 138 5.52 13.36 -5.33
CA ASN A 138 5.67 14.81 -5.19
C ASN A 138 4.90 15.37 -3.98
N TRP A 139 3.66 14.93 -3.76
CA TRP A 139 2.89 15.32 -2.58
C TRP A 139 3.51 14.82 -1.28
N SER A 140 4.23 13.69 -1.31
CA SER A 140 4.88 13.15 -0.13
C SER A 140 6.07 13.99 0.37
N GLU A 141 6.57 14.95 -0.42
CA GLU A 141 7.61 15.88 0.03
C GLU A 141 7.14 16.78 1.19
N TYR A 142 5.84 17.04 1.29
CA TYR A 142 5.24 17.80 2.39
C TYR A 142 5.17 17.02 3.72
N ILE A 143 5.44 15.71 3.69
CA ILE A 143 5.47 14.83 4.86
C ILE A 143 6.82 14.10 4.97
N LYS A 144 7.88 14.67 4.39
CA LYS A 144 9.20 14.03 4.27
C LYS A 144 9.75 13.54 5.60
N GLU A 145 9.43 14.23 6.70
CA GLU A 145 9.84 13.91 8.07
C GLU A 145 9.11 12.70 8.67
N ARG A 146 7.99 12.28 8.06
CA ARG A 146 7.20 11.09 8.46
C ARG A 146 7.18 10.00 7.40
N ARG A 147 7.78 10.27 6.23
CA ARG A 147 7.80 9.35 5.09
C ARG A 147 8.83 8.25 5.32
N VAL A 148 8.38 7.02 5.15
CA VAL A 148 9.20 5.81 5.22
C VAL A 148 9.28 5.20 3.83
N CYS A 149 10.49 5.04 3.30
CA CYS A 149 10.67 4.41 2.00
C CYS A 149 12.05 3.73 1.89
N ALA A 150 12.09 2.61 1.17
CA ALA A 150 13.35 2.00 0.75
C ALA A 150 13.62 2.37 -0.70
N ILE A 151 14.61 3.24 -0.92
CA ILE A 151 15.00 3.72 -2.25
C ILE A 151 16.00 2.74 -2.87
N ASP A 152 15.66 2.20 -4.04
CA ASP A 152 16.58 1.36 -4.81
C ASP A 152 17.63 2.17 -5.57
N ASP A 153 18.59 1.50 -6.19
CA ASP A 153 19.73 2.16 -6.85
C ASP A 153 19.33 2.99 -8.08
N LYS A 154 18.05 2.90 -8.51
CA LYS A 154 17.47 3.73 -9.58
C LYS A 154 16.67 4.90 -9.03
N GLY A 155 16.72 5.17 -7.72
CA GLY A 155 15.99 6.25 -7.07
C GLY A 155 14.49 5.96 -6.86
N ARG A 156 14.05 4.71 -6.96
CA ARG A 156 12.62 4.35 -6.88
C ARG A 156 12.23 3.88 -5.49
N TYR A 157 11.01 4.22 -5.06
CA TYR A 157 10.47 3.72 -3.80
C TYR A 157 10.06 2.27 -3.96
N SER A 158 10.86 1.36 -3.44
CA SER A 158 10.69 -0.07 -3.65
C SER A 158 9.44 -0.61 -2.97
N HIS A 159 8.67 -1.41 -3.72
CA HIS A 159 7.49 -2.10 -3.21
C HIS A 159 7.83 -3.10 -2.08
N PRO A 160 7.02 -3.20 -1.00
CA PRO A 160 7.28 -4.12 0.13
C PRO A 160 7.47 -5.59 -0.25
N ARG A 161 6.87 -6.04 -1.35
CA ARG A 161 7.08 -7.38 -1.92
C ARG A 161 8.56 -7.67 -2.23
N ARG A 162 9.36 -6.69 -2.65
CA ARG A 162 10.79 -6.87 -2.98
C ARG A 162 11.67 -7.07 -1.76
N TRP A 163 11.24 -6.59 -0.58
CA TRP A 163 12.06 -6.60 0.63
C TRP A 163 12.37 -8.01 1.15
N ILE A 164 11.62 -9.03 0.72
CA ILE A 164 11.93 -10.43 1.06
C ILE A 164 13.08 -10.99 0.23
N THR A 165 13.13 -10.65 -1.07
CA THR A 165 14.14 -11.13 -2.00
C THR A 165 15.39 -10.27 -2.00
N GLU A 166 15.28 -9.03 -1.51
CA GLU A 166 16.36 -8.04 -1.49
C GLU A 166 16.54 -7.50 -0.05
N PRO A 167 17.33 -8.20 0.80
CA PRO A 167 17.50 -7.83 2.21
C PRO A 167 18.00 -6.40 2.44
N LEU A 168 18.81 -5.87 1.51
CA LEU A 168 19.27 -4.49 1.54
C LEU A 168 18.10 -3.48 1.52
N LEU A 169 17.05 -3.76 0.75
CA LEU A 169 15.86 -2.90 0.73
C LEU A 169 15.06 -3.00 2.03
N MET A 170 14.98 -4.20 2.64
CA MET A 170 14.39 -4.34 3.98
C MET A 170 15.16 -3.49 5.00
N GLY A 171 16.49 -3.57 5.01
CA GLY A 171 17.34 -2.77 5.90
C GLY A 171 17.12 -1.26 5.71
N LYS A 172 17.11 -0.79 4.45
CA LYS A 172 16.80 0.62 4.14
C LYS A 172 15.43 1.06 4.66
N ALA A 173 14.40 0.20 4.53
CA ALA A 173 13.07 0.50 5.06
C ALA A 173 13.06 0.55 6.59
N VAL A 174 13.75 -0.38 7.27
CA VAL A 174 13.85 -0.46 8.74
C VAL A 174 14.49 0.80 9.29
N GLU A 175 15.63 1.21 8.73
CA GLU A 175 16.34 2.43 9.12
C GLU A 175 15.51 3.68 8.86
N SER A 176 14.79 3.73 7.74
CA SER A 176 13.89 4.84 7.43
C SER A 176 12.74 4.94 8.45
N LEU A 177 12.17 3.82 8.90
CA LEU A 177 11.11 3.82 9.92
C LEU A 177 11.65 4.18 11.32
N ARG A 178 12.82 3.65 11.69
CA ARG A 178 13.54 4.00 12.93
C ARG A 178 13.79 5.50 13.03
N ALA A 179 14.33 6.09 11.96
CA ALA A 179 14.59 7.54 11.89
C ALA A 179 13.31 8.39 12.08
N VAL A 180 12.18 7.98 11.50
CA VAL A 180 10.88 8.66 11.67
C VAL A 180 10.34 8.50 13.09
N LEU A 181 10.51 7.32 13.68
CA LEU A 181 9.98 7.01 15.01
C LEU A 181 10.88 7.48 16.15
N GLN A 182 12.14 7.82 15.86
CA GLN A 182 13.18 8.14 16.85
C GLN A 182 13.41 6.97 17.83
N VAL A 183 13.46 5.76 17.28
CA VAL A 183 13.78 4.49 17.99
C VAL A 183 14.95 3.80 17.32
#